data_AF-A0A1R4H9S4-F1
#
_entry.id   AF-A0A1R4H9S4-F1
#
_cell.length_a   1.000
_cell.length_b   1.000
_cell.length_c   1.000
_cell.angle_alpha   90.00
_cell.angle_beta   90.00
_cell.angle_gamma   90.00
#
_symmetry.space_group_name_H-M   'P 1'
#
loop_
_entity.id
_entity.type
_entity.pdbx_description
1 polymer ?
#
loop_
_entity_poly.entity_id
_entity_poly.type
_entity_poly.pdbx_seq_one_letter_code
_entity_poly.pdbx_strand_id
1 'polypeptide(L)'
;MTSSATQFVSALTFQALSGHPVYSDLCETESENAMGHINLARWADVLLIAPATANILAKCSHGIADDLVSTLYLATTCPVYVAPAMNQAMWHKTVTQENIQSLIRHGVTLIGPEQGMQACGETGFGRMAEAAYISDFLMSRLTQPNLPDLTLLLQGKKVLISAGPTREALDPVRYITNRSSGKMGYALAKAAVEAGAQVTLVSGPVALAPVSQVEVIFVESAEQMYAEVINRAERYDIYIGAAAIADYTPVNTQATKIKKHTEALVINLKKTRDVLAGVAQLAKRPFTVGFAAETHDLEQYAQDKLYKKNLDMIAANWVGKDQGGFDSEQNELHVFWRTGQKIIAMADKNQIAKQLIQLIVERMNEKNTT
;
A
#
# COMPACT_ATOMS: atom_id res chain seq x y z
N MET A 1 -1.87 -7.32 -32.14
CA MET A 1 -2.86 -6.21 -32.02
C MET A 1 -4.24 -6.75 -32.40
N THR A 2 -5.32 -6.23 -31.83
CA THR A 2 -6.67 -6.54 -32.32
C THR A 2 -7.02 -5.66 -33.52
N SER A 3 -7.95 -6.08 -34.38
CA SER A 3 -8.40 -5.29 -35.53
C SER A 3 -9.02 -3.95 -35.13
N SER A 4 -9.60 -3.83 -33.93
CA SER A 4 -10.09 -2.54 -33.43
C SER A 4 -8.95 -1.62 -32.98
N ALA A 5 -7.86 -2.18 -32.42
CA ALA A 5 -6.72 -1.37 -31.99
C ALA A 5 -5.99 -0.71 -33.17
N THR A 6 -5.95 -1.38 -34.34
CA THR A 6 -5.30 -0.83 -35.55
C THR A 6 -6.01 0.40 -36.11
N GLN A 7 -7.25 0.67 -35.70
CA GLN A 7 -7.99 1.90 -36.05
C GLN A 7 -7.55 3.12 -35.22
N PHE A 8 -6.91 2.91 -34.07
CA PHE A 8 -6.43 3.99 -33.19
C PHE A 8 -4.94 4.26 -33.37
N VAL A 9 -4.13 3.21 -33.48
CA VAL A 9 -2.67 3.29 -33.67
C VAL A 9 -2.26 2.27 -34.72
N SER A 10 -1.41 2.68 -35.66
CA SER A 10 -0.96 1.80 -36.73
C SER A 10 0.03 0.73 -36.22
N ALA A 11 0.05 -0.44 -36.87
CA ALA A 11 1.05 -1.48 -36.59
C ALA A 11 2.48 -0.97 -36.81
N LEU A 12 2.69 -0.11 -37.82
CA LEU A 12 3.99 0.51 -38.12
C LEU A 12 4.55 1.31 -36.94
N THR A 13 3.69 2.00 -36.18
CA THR A 13 4.10 2.76 -34.99
C THR A 13 4.71 1.81 -33.94
N PHE A 14 4.05 0.69 -33.65
CA PHE A 14 4.56 -0.28 -32.69
C PHE A 14 5.80 -1.00 -33.21
N GLN A 15 5.88 -1.29 -34.51
CA GLN A 15 7.05 -1.91 -35.11
C GLN A 15 8.28 -0.99 -35.01
N ALA A 16 8.11 0.31 -35.26
CA ALA A 16 9.19 1.29 -35.14
C ALA A 16 9.65 1.49 -33.68
N LEU A 17 8.72 1.49 -32.72
CA LEU A 17 9.06 1.68 -31.29
C LEU A 17 9.66 0.42 -30.64
N SER A 18 9.19 -0.76 -31.03
CA SER A 18 9.65 -2.03 -30.45
C SER A 18 10.87 -2.61 -31.16
N GLY A 19 11.08 -2.29 -32.44
CA GLY A 19 12.06 -2.97 -33.28
C GLY A 19 11.69 -4.41 -33.66
N HIS A 20 10.45 -4.85 -33.37
CA HIS A 20 9.98 -6.22 -33.59
C HIS A 20 8.75 -6.27 -34.52
N PRO A 21 8.52 -7.39 -35.23
CA PRO A 21 7.30 -7.59 -36.02
C PRO A 21 6.03 -7.44 -35.17
N VAL A 22 4.99 -6.87 -35.76
CA VAL A 22 3.69 -6.67 -35.11
C VAL A 22 2.65 -7.56 -35.76
N TYR A 23 2.20 -8.55 -35.01
CA TYR A 23 1.19 -9.52 -35.45
C TYR A 23 -0.23 -8.99 -35.18
N SER A 24 -1.14 -9.09 -36.15
CA SER A 24 -2.56 -8.71 -36.00
C SER A 24 -3.55 -9.86 -36.19
N ASP A 25 -3.17 -10.88 -36.97
CA ASP A 25 -4.07 -11.91 -37.43
C ASP A 25 -3.66 -13.30 -36.93
N LEU A 26 -4.64 -14.20 -36.78
CA LEU A 26 -4.41 -15.57 -36.30
C LEU A 26 -3.70 -16.45 -37.33
N CYS A 27 -3.94 -16.17 -38.62
CA CYS A 27 -3.41 -16.91 -39.75
C CYS A 27 -2.72 -15.93 -40.70
N GLU A 28 -1.44 -15.67 -40.46
CA GLU A 28 -0.60 -15.03 -41.46
C GLU A 28 -0.22 -16.09 -42.51
N THR A 29 -0.82 -15.98 -43.70
CA THR A 29 -0.66 -16.90 -44.83
C THR A 29 0.78 -17.03 -45.34
N GLU A 30 1.69 -16.14 -44.94
CA GLU A 30 3.09 -16.14 -45.35
C GLU A 30 4.05 -16.81 -44.35
N SER A 31 3.57 -17.21 -43.17
CA SER A 31 4.43 -17.90 -42.20
C SER A 31 4.37 -19.42 -42.44
N GLU A 32 5.49 -20.03 -42.81
CA GLU A 32 5.66 -21.50 -42.91
C GLU A 32 5.42 -22.24 -41.57
N ASN A 33 5.17 -21.50 -40.48
CA ASN A 33 4.87 -22.03 -39.16
C ASN A 33 3.36 -22.09 -38.94
N ALA A 34 2.77 -23.26 -39.17
CA ALA A 34 1.35 -23.58 -38.93
C ALA A 34 0.85 -23.38 -37.46
N MET A 35 1.65 -22.75 -36.59
CA MET A 35 1.38 -22.59 -35.16
C MET A 35 1.90 -21.27 -34.54
N GLY A 36 1.91 -20.17 -35.31
CA GLY A 36 2.49 -18.88 -34.88
C GLY A 36 1.99 -18.34 -33.54
N HIS A 37 0.68 -18.45 -33.25
CA HIS A 37 0.11 -18.01 -31.97
C HIS A 37 0.61 -18.84 -30.77
N ILE A 38 0.85 -20.15 -30.92
CA ILE A 38 1.42 -20.98 -29.84
C ILE A 38 2.88 -20.62 -29.59
N ASN A 39 3.65 -20.37 -30.65
CA ASN A 39 5.05 -19.97 -30.51
C ASN A 39 5.19 -18.63 -29.78
N LEU A 40 4.35 -17.65 -30.14
CA LEU A 40 4.28 -16.37 -29.43
C LEU A 40 3.89 -16.54 -27.96
N ALA A 41 2.87 -17.36 -27.69
CA ALA A 41 2.39 -17.61 -26.33
C ALA A 41 3.45 -18.29 -25.44
N ARG A 42 4.25 -19.21 -26.01
CA ARG A 42 5.35 -19.91 -25.31
C ARG A 42 6.60 -19.06 -25.14
N TRP A 43 6.83 -18.11 -26.04
CA TRP A 43 7.98 -17.21 -25.98
C TRP A 43 7.85 -16.16 -24.87
N ALA A 44 6.63 -15.75 -24.54
CA ALA A 44 6.39 -14.66 -23.61
C ALA A 44 6.66 -15.05 -22.14
N ASP A 45 7.49 -14.25 -21.45
CA ASP A 45 7.63 -14.32 -19.98
C ASP A 45 6.46 -13.69 -19.24
N VAL A 46 5.78 -12.73 -19.88
CA VAL A 46 4.59 -12.01 -19.37
C VAL A 46 3.67 -11.65 -20.53
N LEU A 47 2.35 -11.74 -20.31
CA LEU A 47 1.34 -11.19 -21.21
C LEU A 47 0.70 -9.94 -20.60
N LEU A 48 0.89 -8.77 -21.22
CA LEU A 48 0.21 -7.52 -20.86
C LEU A 48 -0.83 -7.14 -21.92
N ILE A 49 -2.06 -6.87 -21.49
CA ILE A 49 -3.10 -6.26 -22.34
C ILE A 49 -3.35 -4.82 -21.86
N ALA A 50 -2.87 -3.83 -22.65
CA ALA A 50 -2.99 -2.41 -22.34
C ALA A 50 -3.23 -1.58 -23.63
N PRO A 51 -4.35 -0.85 -23.75
CA PRO A 51 -5.52 -0.88 -22.86
C PRO A 51 -6.32 -2.19 -22.99
N ALA A 52 -6.81 -2.69 -21.86
CA ALA A 52 -7.80 -3.77 -21.80
C ALA A 52 -9.22 -3.19 -21.81
N THR A 53 -9.87 -3.19 -22.98
CA THR A 53 -11.26 -2.75 -23.14
C THR A 53 -12.24 -3.72 -22.47
N ALA A 54 -13.48 -3.29 -22.22
CA ALA A 54 -14.52 -4.18 -21.70
C ALA A 54 -14.74 -5.42 -22.58
N ASN A 55 -14.58 -5.29 -23.90
CA ASN A 55 -14.74 -6.38 -24.85
C ASN A 55 -13.66 -7.47 -24.68
N ILE A 56 -12.38 -7.10 -24.60
CA ILE A 56 -11.32 -8.09 -24.43
C ILE A 56 -11.39 -8.75 -23.05
N LEU A 57 -11.75 -8.00 -22.00
CA LEU A 57 -11.98 -8.57 -20.66
C LEU A 57 -13.13 -9.60 -20.67
N ALA A 58 -14.22 -9.30 -21.38
CA ALA A 58 -15.32 -10.24 -21.52
C ALA A 58 -14.90 -11.51 -22.28
N LYS A 59 -14.16 -11.37 -23.38
CA LYS A 59 -13.62 -12.51 -24.15
C LYS A 59 -12.71 -13.38 -23.30
N CYS A 60 -11.75 -12.79 -22.61
CA CYS A 60 -10.84 -13.50 -21.71
C CYS A 60 -11.61 -14.23 -20.59
N SER A 61 -12.58 -13.55 -19.95
CA SER A 61 -13.34 -14.14 -18.85
C SER A 61 -14.17 -15.36 -19.28
N HIS A 62 -14.63 -15.40 -20.53
CA HIS A 62 -15.48 -16.47 -21.07
C HIS A 62 -14.72 -17.48 -21.94
N GLY A 63 -13.40 -17.31 -22.11
CA GLY A 63 -12.58 -18.17 -22.96
C GLY A 63 -12.92 -18.12 -24.44
N ILE A 64 -13.33 -16.93 -24.94
CA ILE A 64 -13.49 -16.70 -26.37
C ILE A 64 -12.10 -16.44 -26.97
N ALA A 65 -11.75 -17.14 -28.06
CA ALA A 65 -10.47 -17.03 -28.77
C ALA A 65 -10.70 -16.86 -30.28
N ASP A 66 -11.26 -15.71 -30.64
CA ASP A 66 -11.67 -15.35 -32.00
C ASP A 66 -10.74 -14.31 -32.66
N ASP A 67 -9.78 -13.77 -31.91
CA ASP A 67 -8.72 -12.90 -32.42
C ASP A 67 -7.35 -13.31 -31.82
N LEU A 68 -6.26 -12.73 -32.35
CA LEU A 68 -4.91 -13.09 -31.92
C LEU A 68 -4.69 -12.86 -30.42
N VAL A 69 -5.16 -11.73 -29.86
CA VAL A 69 -4.91 -11.38 -28.46
C VAL A 69 -5.66 -12.32 -27.51
N SER A 70 -6.93 -12.58 -27.80
CA SER A 70 -7.76 -13.49 -27.00
C SER A 70 -7.30 -14.95 -27.11
N THR A 71 -6.81 -15.36 -28.29
CA THR A 71 -6.16 -16.67 -28.47
C THR A 71 -4.84 -16.78 -27.68
N LEU A 72 -3.99 -15.73 -27.71
CA LEU A 72 -2.76 -15.70 -26.93
C LEU A 72 -3.02 -15.79 -25.42
N TYR A 73 -4.09 -15.14 -24.94
CA TYR A 73 -4.51 -15.24 -23.54
C TYR A 73 -4.83 -16.69 -23.14
N LEU A 74 -5.54 -17.45 -23.98
CA LEU A 74 -5.83 -18.85 -23.70
C LEU A 74 -4.61 -19.78 -23.85
N ALA A 75 -3.71 -19.46 -24.78
CA ALA A 75 -2.57 -20.30 -25.09
C ALA A 75 -1.37 -20.07 -24.14
N THR A 76 -1.29 -18.91 -23.49
CA THR A 76 -0.14 -18.59 -22.65
C THR A 76 -0.19 -19.29 -21.29
N THR A 77 0.99 -19.60 -20.77
CA THR A 77 1.18 -20.16 -19.42
C THR A 77 1.90 -19.18 -18.50
N CYS A 78 2.26 -17.99 -18.99
CA CYS A 78 2.96 -16.99 -18.22
C CYS A 78 1.98 -16.08 -17.46
N PRO A 79 2.45 -15.30 -16.46
CA PRO A 79 1.61 -14.37 -15.74
C PRO A 79 0.92 -13.35 -16.66
N VAL A 80 -0.39 -13.18 -16.47
CA VAL A 80 -1.21 -12.28 -17.29
C VAL A 80 -1.57 -11.02 -16.50
N TYR A 81 -1.32 -9.87 -17.10
CA TYR A 81 -1.69 -8.55 -16.58
C TYR A 81 -2.62 -7.84 -17.55
N VAL A 82 -3.61 -7.15 -17.01
CA VAL A 82 -4.52 -6.31 -17.79
C VAL A 82 -4.56 -4.91 -17.20
N ALA A 83 -4.51 -3.89 -18.05
CA ALA A 83 -4.66 -2.49 -17.67
C ALA A 83 -6.00 -1.96 -18.22
N PRO A 84 -7.10 -2.02 -17.44
CA PRO A 84 -8.42 -1.72 -17.96
C PRO A 84 -8.55 -0.27 -18.41
N ALA A 85 -9.26 -0.04 -19.53
CA ALA A 85 -9.59 1.29 -20.01
C ALA A 85 -10.97 1.31 -20.66
N MET A 86 -11.89 2.07 -20.08
CA MET A 86 -13.26 2.22 -20.60
C MET A 86 -13.96 3.42 -19.96
N ASN A 87 -15.09 3.83 -20.53
CA ASN A 87 -15.94 4.85 -19.91
C ASN A 87 -16.43 4.39 -18.52
N GLN A 88 -16.59 5.33 -17.58
CA GLN A 88 -17.05 5.04 -16.22
C GLN A 88 -18.34 4.21 -16.14
N ALA A 89 -19.31 4.47 -17.02
CA ALA A 89 -20.57 3.72 -17.04
C ALA A 89 -20.32 2.26 -17.42
N MET A 90 -19.40 2.00 -18.37
CA MET A 90 -19.00 0.65 -18.75
C MET A 90 -18.26 -0.06 -17.61
N TRP A 91 -17.38 0.66 -16.90
CA TRP A 91 -16.66 0.13 -15.74
C TRP A 91 -17.63 -0.31 -14.65
N HIS A 92 -18.61 0.53 -14.30
CA HIS A 92 -19.56 0.26 -13.23
C HIS A 92 -20.68 -0.74 -13.60
N LYS A 93 -20.75 -1.25 -14.84
CA LYS A 93 -21.73 -2.29 -15.18
C LYS A 93 -21.42 -3.59 -14.43
N THR A 94 -22.46 -4.22 -13.89
CA THR A 94 -22.37 -5.49 -13.15
C THR A 94 -21.62 -6.56 -13.93
N VAL A 95 -21.94 -6.75 -15.21
CA VAL A 95 -21.28 -7.74 -16.08
C VAL A 95 -19.78 -7.49 -16.25
N THR A 96 -19.35 -6.23 -16.30
CA THR A 96 -17.93 -5.88 -16.39
C THR A 96 -17.22 -6.24 -15.09
N GLN A 97 -17.83 -5.93 -13.95
CA GLN A 97 -17.30 -6.26 -12.63
C GLN A 97 -17.24 -7.77 -12.41
N GLU A 98 -18.25 -8.52 -12.83
CA GLU A 98 -18.26 -9.99 -12.78
C GLU A 98 -17.12 -10.60 -13.61
N ASN A 99 -16.89 -10.11 -14.83
CA ASN A 99 -15.77 -10.53 -15.67
C ASN A 99 -14.42 -10.27 -15.00
N ILE A 100 -14.24 -9.07 -14.44
CA ILE A 100 -13.01 -8.70 -13.73
C ILE A 100 -12.77 -9.62 -12.54
N GLN A 101 -13.80 -9.86 -11.73
CA GLN A 101 -13.69 -10.77 -10.58
C GLN A 101 -13.37 -12.20 -11.02
N SER A 102 -13.93 -12.67 -12.14
CA SER A 102 -13.59 -13.99 -12.67
C SER A 102 -12.15 -14.07 -13.16
N LEU A 103 -11.66 -13.06 -13.85
CA LEU A 103 -10.27 -12.98 -14.30
C LEU A 103 -9.30 -12.99 -13.12
N ILE A 104 -9.59 -12.22 -12.07
CA ILE A 104 -8.79 -12.21 -10.83
C ILE A 104 -8.75 -13.61 -10.21
N ARG A 105 -9.89 -14.31 -10.14
CA ARG A 105 -9.94 -15.72 -9.67
C ARG A 105 -9.12 -16.66 -10.54
N HIS A 106 -8.96 -16.38 -11.84
CA HIS A 106 -8.13 -17.16 -12.76
C HIS A 106 -6.64 -16.76 -12.70
N GLY A 107 -6.23 -15.90 -11.75
CA GLY A 107 -4.84 -15.48 -11.58
C GLY A 107 -4.41 -14.32 -12.47
N VAL A 108 -5.33 -13.63 -13.12
CA VAL A 108 -5.04 -12.42 -13.89
C VAL A 108 -4.88 -11.23 -12.95
N THR A 109 -3.80 -10.48 -13.07
CA THR A 109 -3.53 -9.30 -12.24
C THR A 109 -4.03 -8.03 -12.94
N LEU A 110 -4.79 -7.20 -12.22
CA LEU A 110 -5.30 -5.92 -12.72
C LEU A 110 -4.33 -4.78 -12.38
N ILE A 111 -4.08 -3.88 -13.34
CA ILE A 111 -3.29 -2.66 -13.14
C ILE A 111 -4.19 -1.44 -13.39
N GLY A 112 -4.64 -0.82 -12.31
CA GLY A 112 -5.71 0.20 -12.36
C GLY A 112 -7.10 -0.43 -12.50
N PRO A 113 -8.09 0.25 -13.11
CA PRO A 113 -8.02 1.60 -13.68
C PRO A 113 -7.94 2.68 -12.59
N GLU A 114 -7.67 3.91 -13.02
CA GLU A 114 -7.63 5.10 -12.17
C GLU A 114 -8.90 5.94 -12.30
N GLN A 115 -9.09 6.84 -11.34
CA GLN A 115 -10.06 7.92 -11.43
C GLN A 115 -9.43 9.13 -12.12
N GLY A 116 -10.10 9.67 -13.13
CA GLY A 116 -9.63 10.89 -13.79
C GLY A 116 -10.49 11.29 -14.97
N MET A 117 -10.05 12.33 -15.68
CA MET A 117 -10.66 12.77 -16.93
C MET A 117 -10.47 11.69 -18.00
N GLN A 118 -11.56 11.31 -18.64
CA GLN A 118 -11.61 10.26 -19.66
C GLN A 118 -11.65 10.90 -21.06
N ALA A 119 -11.30 10.15 -22.10
CA ALA A 119 -11.30 10.65 -23.48
C ALA A 119 -12.67 11.16 -23.98
N CYS A 120 -13.76 10.73 -23.33
CA CYS A 120 -15.12 11.19 -23.61
C CYS A 120 -15.48 12.52 -22.92
N GLY A 121 -14.57 13.10 -22.13
CA GLY A 121 -14.78 14.35 -21.39
C GLY A 121 -15.40 14.19 -19.99
N GLU A 122 -15.81 12.98 -19.61
CA GLU A 122 -16.30 12.67 -18.27
C GLU A 122 -15.15 12.45 -17.27
N THR A 123 -15.41 12.65 -15.97
CA THR A 123 -14.46 12.35 -14.89
C THR A 123 -15.01 11.21 -14.05
N GLY A 124 -14.25 10.12 -13.93
CA GLY A 124 -14.69 8.94 -13.22
C GLY A 124 -13.68 7.80 -13.27
N PHE A 125 -14.01 6.71 -12.58
CA PHE A 125 -13.18 5.49 -12.56
C PHE A 125 -13.29 4.76 -13.90
N GLY A 126 -12.18 4.27 -14.45
CA GLY A 126 -12.16 3.60 -15.76
C GLY A 126 -11.08 4.11 -16.72
N ARG A 127 -10.35 5.17 -16.34
CA ARG A 127 -9.16 5.62 -17.07
C ARG A 127 -8.05 4.57 -16.91
N MET A 128 -7.34 4.23 -17.99
CA MET A 128 -6.16 3.37 -17.88
C MET A 128 -5.13 4.02 -16.94
N ALA A 129 -4.46 3.23 -16.10
CA ALA A 129 -3.31 3.71 -15.36
C ALA A 129 -2.24 4.25 -16.33
N GLU A 130 -1.44 5.21 -15.87
CA GLU A 130 -0.39 5.82 -16.69
C GLU A 130 0.65 4.80 -17.16
N ALA A 131 1.13 4.94 -18.40
CA ALA A 131 2.03 3.95 -19.01
C ALA A 131 3.32 3.74 -18.19
N ALA A 132 3.88 4.82 -17.62
CA ALA A 132 5.03 4.74 -16.73
C ALA A 132 4.72 3.92 -15.47
N TYR A 133 3.54 4.11 -14.86
CA TYR A 133 3.12 3.33 -13.70
C TYR A 133 2.92 1.84 -14.05
N ILE A 134 2.31 1.53 -15.20
CA ILE A 134 2.16 0.14 -15.67
C ILE A 134 3.53 -0.51 -15.84
N SER A 135 4.47 0.19 -16.47
CA SER A 135 5.84 -0.28 -16.66
C SER A 135 6.54 -0.54 -15.32
N ASP A 136 6.49 0.42 -14.40
CA ASP A 136 7.10 0.30 -13.07
C ASP A 136 6.49 -0.86 -12.26
N PHE A 137 5.16 -1.03 -12.34
CA PHE A 137 4.45 -2.14 -11.71
C PHE A 137 4.95 -3.47 -12.24
N LEU A 138 4.98 -3.65 -13.57
CA LEU A 138 5.47 -4.89 -14.19
C LEU A 138 6.93 -5.17 -13.86
N MET A 139 7.80 -4.16 -13.94
CA MET A 139 9.21 -4.30 -13.59
C MET A 139 9.38 -4.70 -12.12
N SER A 140 8.57 -4.14 -11.20
CA SER A 140 8.60 -4.54 -9.79
C SER A 140 8.20 -6.00 -9.58
N ARG A 141 7.19 -6.49 -10.32
CA ARG A 141 6.75 -7.90 -10.24
C ARG A 141 7.77 -8.87 -10.81
N LEU A 142 8.36 -8.52 -11.95
CA LEU A 142 9.39 -9.32 -12.62
C LEU A 142 10.67 -9.42 -11.80
N THR A 143 11.08 -8.32 -11.16
CA THR A 143 12.31 -8.28 -10.35
C THR A 143 12.11 -8.80 -8.93
N GLN A 144 10.87 -8.83 -8.44
CA GLN A 144 10.51 -9.26 -7.09
C GLN A 144 9.24 -10.12 -7.10
N PRO A 145 9.29 -11.35 -7.63
CA PRO A 145 8.13 -12.22 -7.75
C PRO A 145 7.48 -12.59 -6.40
N ASN A 146 8.17 -12.35 -5.28
CA ASN A 146 7.68 -12.61 -3.93
C ASN A 146 6.96 -11.41 -3.28
N LEU A 147 6.90 -10.23 -3.94
CA LEU A 147 6.08 -9.12 -3.44
C LEU A 147 4.60 -9.53 -3.54
N PRO A 148 3.80 -9.39 -2.48
CA PRO A 148 2.38 -9.74 -2.53
C PRO A 148 1.57 -8.85 -3.47
N ASP A 149 0.55 -9.42 -4.10
CA ASP A 149 -0.52 -8.65 -4.73
C ASP A 149 -1.46 -8.15 -3.64
N LEU A 150 -1.48 -6.83 -3.45
CA LEU A 150 -2.34 -6.20 -2.45
C LEU A 150 -3.72 -5.87 -3.01
N THR A 151 -3.91 -5.98 -4.32
CA THR A 151 -5.09 -5.47 -5.03
C THR A 151 -6.36 -5.99 -4.37
N LEU A 152 -7.20 -5.05 -3.90
CA LEU A 152 -8.49 -5.27 -3.25
C LEU A 152 -8.47 -6.02 -1.90
N LEU A 153 -7.31 -6.33 -1.31
CA LEU A 153 -7.25 -7.02 -0.01
C LEU A 153 -7.95 -6.26 1.14
N LEU A 154 -7.99 -4.94 1.05
CA LEU A 154 -8.64 -4.05 2.00
C LEU A 154 -9.82 -3.28 1.38
N GLN A 155 -10.39 -3.79 0.27
CA GLN A 155 -11.54 -3.15 -0.36
C GLN A 155 -12.70 -2.98 0.63
N GLY A 156 -13.20 -1.75 0.75
CA GLY A 156 -14.30 -1.41 1.66
C GLY A 156 -13.90 -1.32 3.14
N LYS A 157 -12.61 -1.48 3.47
CA LYS A 157 -12.09 -1.33 4.83
C LYS A 157 -11.59 0.08 5.10
N LYS A 158 -11.73 0.52 6.36
CA LYS A 158 -11.21 1.79 6.86
C LYS A 158 -9.97 1.56 7.72
N VAL A 159 -8.86 2.21 7.37
CA VAL A 159 -7.58 2.11 8.09
C VAL A 159 -7.20 3.47 8.68
N LEU A 160 -7.01 3.51 10.00
CA LEU A 160 -6.50 4.67 10.72
C LEU A 160 -5.02 4.45 11.03
N ILE A 161 -4.16 5.41 10.70
CA ILE A 161 -2.72 5.30 10.92
C ILE A 161 -2.26 6.53 11.68
N SER A 162 -1.42 6.37 12.71
CA SER A 162 -0.67 7.48 13.29
C SER A 162 0.79 7.39 12.88
N ALA A 163 1.41 8.50 12.46
CA ALA A 163 2.79 8.54 12.00
C ALA A 163 3.54 9.80 12.45
N GLY A 164 4.86 9.77 12.35
CA GLY A 164 5.73 10.90 12.70
C GLY A 164 6.03 11.03 14.19
N PRO A 165 6.90 11.98 14.58
CA PRO A 165 7.18 12.28 15.99
C PRO A 165 6.10 13.19 16.59
N THR A 166 6.08 13.39 17.91
CA THR A 166 5.37 14.50 18.55
C THR A 166 6.37 15.53 19.10
N ARG A 167 5.95 16.78 19.20
CA ARG A 167 6.73 17.91 19.74
C ARG A 167 6.06 18.44 21.00
N GLU A 168 6.66 18.14 22.14
CA GLU A 168 6.18 18.60 23.43
C GLU A 168 6.80 19.97 23.75
N ALA A 169 6.02 21.04 23.56
CA ALA A 169 6.48 22.41 23.71
C ALA A 169 6.95 22.72 25.14
N LEU A 170 8.14 23.29 25.27
CA LEU A 170 8.66 23.88 26.52
C LEU A 170 8.28 25.36 26.61
N ASP A 171 8.47 26.05 25.49
CA ASP A 171 8.15 27.44 25.23
C ASP A 171 7.81 27.59 23.72
N PRO A 172 7.45 28.78 23.20
CA PRO A 172 7.10 28.93 21.77
C PRO A 172 8.24 28.65 20.79
N VAL A 173 9.47 28.41 21.27
CA VAL A 173 10.68 28.25 20.45
C VAL A 173 11.27 26.84 20.59
N ARG A 174 11.11 26.20 21.75
CA ARG A 174 11.75 24.94 22.10
C ARG A 174 10.73 23.85 22.42
N TYR A 175 11.04 22.64 22.03
CA TYR A 175 10.23 21.46 22.31
C TYR A 175 11.11 20.22 22.54
N ILE A 176 10.52 19.18 23.12
CA ILE A 176 11.09 17.84 23.23
C ILE A 176 10.46 16.97 22.14
N THR A 177 11.27 16.20 21.41
CA THR A 177 10.79 15.32 20.32
C THR A 177 11.62 14.05 20.25
N ASN A 178 11.02 13.00 19.70
CA ASN A 178 11.73 11.79 19.29
C ASN A 178 12.32 11.96 17.88
N ARG A 179 13.39 11.21 17.58
CA ARG A 179 13.98 11.13 16.23
C ARG A 179 13.14 10.18 15.39
N SER A 180 12.15 10.70 14.67
CA SER A 180 11.37 9.92 13.71
C SER A 180 11.21 10.68 12.40
N SER A 181 11.50 10.00 11.30
CA SER A 181 11.29 10.53 9.96
C SER A 181 9.84 10.42 9.49
N GLY A 182 9.00 9.63 10.18
CA GLY A 182 7.62 9.32 9.77
C GLY A 182 7.47 8.44 8.51
N LYS A 183 8.57 8.16 7.80
CA LYS A 183 8.59 7.43 6.52
C LYS A 183 7.84 6.09 6.58
N MET A 184 7.97 5.32 7.67
CA MET A 184 7.29 4.02 7.79
C MET A 184 5.77 4.15 7.82
N GLY A 185 5.23 5.08 8.61
CA GLY A 185 3.78 5.30 8.68
C GLY A 185 3.21 5.80 7.35
N TYR A 186 3.96 6.64 6.62
CA TYR A 186 3.57 7.09 5.28
C TYR A 186 3.62 5.96 4.24
N ALA A 187 4.63 5.09 4.30
CA ALA A 187 4.71 3.90 3.45
C ALA A 187 3.53 2.95 3.71
N LEU A 188 3.14 2.77 4.98
CA LEU A 188 1.95 1.98 5.35
C LEU A 188 0.66 2.60 4.84
N ALA A 189 0.51 3.93 4.92
CA ALA A 189 -0.63 4.63 4.35
C ALA A 189 -0.73 4.40 2.84
N LYS A 190 0.38 4.50 2.12
CA LYS A 190 0.44 4.21 0.69
C LYS A 190 0.08 2.75 0.38
N ALA A 191 0.67 1.79 1.10
CA ALA A 191 0.39 0.37 0.90
C ALA A 191 -1.06 0.00 1.22
N ALA A 192 -1.68 0.64 2.22
CA ALA A 192 -3.10 0.44 2.54
C ALA A 192 -4.03 0.98 1.46
N VAL A 193 -3.70 2.15 0.85
CA VAL A 193 -4.44 2.67 -0.31
C VAL A 193 -4.29 1.75 -1.51
N GLU A 194 -3.06 1.28 -1.81
CA GLU A 194 -2.82 0.29 -2.87
C GLU A 194 -3.61 -1.01 -2.66
N ALA A 195 -3.87 -1.36 -1.40
CA ALA A 195 -4.72 -2.49 -1.04
C ALA A 195 -6.24 -2.23 -1.15
N GLY A 196 -6.66 -1.01 -1.52
CA GLY A 196 -8.06 -0.62 -1.70
C GLY A 196 -8.75 -0.07 -0.45
N ALA A 197 -8.01 0.27 0.61
CA ALA A 197 -8.58 0.82 1.83
C ALA A 197 -8.93 2.32 1.72
N GLN A 198 -9.93 2.75 2.50
CA GLN A 198 -10.09 4.17 2.85
C GLN A 198 -9.15 4.49 4.03
N VAL A 199 -8.18 5.38 3.80
CA VAL A 199 -7.11 5.65 4.79
C VAL A 199 -7.21 7.06 5.36
N THR A 200 -7.11 7.16 6.69
CA THR A 200 -6.89 8.41 7.42
C THR A 200 -5.56 8.34 8.17
N LEU A 201 -4.72 9.36 8.01
CA LEU A 201 -3.40 9.47 8.60
C LEU A 201 -3.34 10.64 9.59
N VAL A 202 -3.19 10.34 10.88
CA VAL A 202 -2.89 11.32 11.93
C VAL A 202 -1.38 11.51 12.00
N SER A 203 -0.90 12.61 11.46
CA SER A 203 0.52 12.86 11.24
C SER A 203 1.08 13.90 12.20
N GLY A 204 2.13 13.53 12.91
CA GLY A 204 3.01 14.47 13.60
C GLY A 204 3.87 15.29 12.62
N PRO A 205 4.66 16.27 13.11
CA PRO A 205 5.45 17.13 12.24
C PRO A 205 6.58 16.39 11.51
N VAL A 206 6.42 16.26 10.19
CA VAL A 206 7.40 15.66 9.25
C VAL A 206 7.51 16.48 7.97
N ALA A 207 8.63 16.35 7.25
CA ALA A 207 8.87 17.00 5.96
C ALA A 207 8.59 16.03 4.78
N LEU A 208 7.46 15.31 4.85
CA LEU A 208 7.04 14.35 3.82
C LEU A 208 5.83 14.90 3.06
N ALA A 209 5.79 14.64 1.76
CA ALA A 209 4.63 14.98 0.95
C ALA A 209 3.40 14.15 1.40
N PRO A 210 2.19 14.75 1.41
CA PRO A 210 0.96 14.00 1.63
C PRO A 210 0.82 12.85 0.64
N VAL A 211 0.28 11.72 1.10
CA VAL A 211 0.00 10.56 0.24
C VAL A 211 -1.31 10.82 -0.51
N SER A 212 -1.34 10.57 -1.82
CA SER A 212 -2.57 10.70 -2.61
C SER A 212 -3.66 9.78 -2.08
N GLN A 213 -4.92 10.22 -2.12
CA GLN A 213 -6.10 9.47 -1.66
C GLN A 213 -6.11 9.12 -0.16
N VAL A 214 -5.27 9.80 0.65
CA VAL A 214 -5.26 9.70 2.12
C VAL A 214 -5.80 11.00 2.72
N GLU A 215 -6.73 10.90 3.67
CA GLU A 215 -7.10 12.03 4.52
C GLU A 215 -6.01 12.26 5.57
N VAL A 216 -5.36 13.41 5.58
CA VAL A 216 -4.26 13.71 6.51
C VAL A 216 -4.71 14.73 7.56
N ILE A 217 -4.55 14.37 8.84
CA ILE A 217 -4.81 15.22 10.00
C ILE A 217 -3.48 15.55 10.66
N PHE A 218 -3.11 16.81 10.68
CA PHE A 218 -1.85 17.25 11.30
C PHE A 218 -2.04 17.53 12.78
N VAL A 219 -1.14 16.98 13.58
CA VAL A 219 -1.05 17.20 15.03
C VAL A 219 0.39 17.56 15.40
N GLU A 220 0.56 18.22 16.53
CA GLU A 220 1.88 18.60 17.03
C GLU A 220 2.26 17.83 18.29
N SER A 221 1.35 17.69 19.26
CA SER A 221 1.63 17.06 20.55
C SER A 221 1.04 15.64 20.70
N ALA A 222 1.56 14.91 21.70
CA ALA A 222 1.04 13.60 22.09
C ALA A 222 -0.44 13.66 22.50
N GLU A 223 -0.87 14.72 23.18
CA GLU A 223 -2.28 14.87 23.58
C GLU A 223 -3.20 15.11 22.37
N GLN A 224 -2.77 15.93 21.41
CA GLN A 224 -3.52 16.15 20.18
C GLN A 224 -3.63 14.85 19.37
N MET A 225 -2.50 14.12 19.21
CA MET A 225 -2.51 12.82 18.54
C MET A 225 -3.44 11.83 19.25
N TYR A 226 -3.38 11.76 20.58
CA TYR A 226 -4.27 10.91 21.37
C TYR A 226 -5.75 11.25 21.13
N ALA A 227 -6.11 12.54 21.21
CA ALA A 227 -7.49 12.98 21.01
C ALA A 227 -7.99 12.64 19.61
N GLU A 228 -7.21 12.95 18.56
CA GLU A 228 -7.60 12.71 17.17
C GLU A 228 -7.79 11.22 16.86
N VAL A 229 -6.92 10.37 17.41
CA VAL A 229 -7.00 8.91 17.23
C VAL A 229 -8.21 8.33 17.97
N ILE A 230 -8.36 8.64 19.27
CA ILE A 230 -9.43 8.05 20.09
C ILE A 230 -10.82 8.46 19.63
N ASN A 231 -11.00 9.71 19.18
CA ASN A 231 -12.28 10.19 18.66
C ASN A 231 -12.74 9.49 17.37
N ARG A 232 -11.83 8.79 16.69
CA ARG A 232 -12.06 8.16 15.38
C ARG A 232 -12.02 6.65 15.42
N ALA A 233 -11.13 6.06 16.21
CA ALA A 233 -10.74 4.65 16.11
C ALA A 233 -11.92 3.65 16.09
N GLU A 234 -13.02 3.90 16.81
CA GLU A 234 -14.21 3.01 16.79
C GLU A 234 -14.93 2.91 15.44
N ARG A 235 -14.64 3.82 14.49
CA ARG A 235 -15.25 3.86 13.15
C ARG A 235 -14.39 3.16 12.09
N TYR A 236 -13.24 2.61 12.47
CA TYR A 236 -12.26 2.01 11.59
C TYR A 236 -12.17 0.52 11.84
N ASP A 237 -11.75 -0.23 10.82
CA ASP A 237 -11.53 -1.67 10.93
C ASP A 237 -10.13 -1.97 11.51
N ILE A 238 -9.14 -1.13 11.17
CA ILE A 238 -7.73 -1.32 11.52
C ILE A 238 -7.15 -0.01 12.06
N TYR A 239 -6.37 -0.10 13.15
CA TYR A 239 -5.51 0.98 13.63
C TYR A 239 -4.05 0.56 13.62
N ILE A 240 -3.18 1.36 12.99
CA ILE A 240 -1.73 1.13 12.92
C ILE A 240 -1.00 2.28 13.64
N GLY A 241 -0.45 1.98 14.81
CA GLY A 241 0.31 2.90 15.65
C GLY A 241 1.80 2.95 15.28
N ALA A 242 2.14 3.67 14.20
CA ALA A 242 3.51 3.83 13.70
C ALA A 242 4.17 5.19 14.09
N ALA A 243 3.53 5.97 14.97
CA ALA A 243 4.04 7.25 15.43
C ALA A 243 5.06 7.07 16.56
N ALA A 244 6.09 7.92 16.58
CA ALA A 244 7.08 7.99 17.65
C ALA A 244 6.64 9.03 18.69
N ILE A 245 5.57 8.70 19.42
CA ILE A 245 4.96 9.57 20.42
C ILE A 245 5.90 9.73 21.62
N ALA A 246 6.08 10.97 22.09
CA ALA A 246 6.87 11.23 23.30
C ALA A 246 6.22 10.58 24.53
N ASP A 247 6.99 9.84 25.32
CA ASP A 247 6.51 9.19 26.56
C ASP A 247 6.25 10.19 27.70
N TYR A 248 6.86 11.38 27.59
CA TYR A 248 6.82 12.43 28.60
C TYR A 248 6.61 13.80 27.97
N THR A 249 5.87 14.65 28.67
CA THR A 249 5.57 16.04 28.29
C THR A 249 5.85 16.97 29.48
N PRO A 250 6.23 18.25 29.25
CA PRO A 250 6.44 19.21 30.34
C PRO A 250 5.22 19.36 31.25
N VAL A 251 5.46 19.46 32.56
CA VAL A 251 4.40 19.75 33.53
C VAL A 251 3.84 21.15 33.29
N ASN A 252 4.72 22.12 33.04
CA ASN A 252 4.38 23.51 32.78
C ASN A 252 5.01 23.95 31.45
N THR A 253 4.18 24.46 30.54
CA THR A 253 4.62 25.10 29.30
C THR A 253 4.65 26.61 29.50
N GLN A 254 5.69 27.28 29.01
CA GLN A 254 5.85 28.72 29.15
C GLN A 254 5.25 29.44 27.94
N ALA A 255 4.48 30.50 28.16
CA ALA A 255 3.93 31.32 27.08
C ALA A 255 5.00 32.18 26.38
N THR A 256 6.15 32.38 27.01
CA THR A 256 7.27 33.17 26.48
C THR A 256 8.55 32.35 26.49
N LYS A 257 9.46 32.65 25.55
CA LYS A 257 10.78 32.02 25.47
C LYS A 257 11.49 32.04 26.82
N ILE A 258 11.90 30.87 27.31
CA ILE A 258 12.62 30.74 28.59
C ILE A 258 13.95 31.51 28.47
N LYS A 259 14.10 32.55 29.30
CA LYS A 259 15.28 33.42 29.37
C LYS A 259 16.41 32.74 30.14
N LYS A 260 17.67 33.01 29.73
CA LYS A 260 18.88 32.51 30.41
C LYS A 260 19.18 33.35 31.66
N HIS A 261 18.47 33.10 32.76
CA HIS A 261 18.69 33.81 34.02
C HIS A 261 19.45 33.00 35.08
N THR A 262 19.46 31.67 34.96
CA THR A 262 20.08 30.75 35.92
C THR A 262 21.15 29.90 35.23
N GLU A 263 22.14 29.44 35.98
CA GLU A 263 23.20 28.55 35.47
C GLU A 263 22.65 27.18 35.03
N ALA A 264 21.59 26.69 35.69
CA ALA A 264 20.92 25.45 35.36
C ALA A 264 19.43 25.67 35.06
N LEU A 265 18.89 24.90 34.11
CA LEU A 265 17.47 24.82 33.78
C LEU A 265 16.95 23.43 34.16
N VAL A 266 15.94 23.39 35.03
CA VAL A 266 15.26 22.14 35.41
C VAL A 266 13.89 22.10 34.74
N ILE A 267 13.62 21.02 34.00
CA ILE A 267 12.34 20.78 33.34
C ILE A 267 11.70 19.55 33.99
N ASN A 268 10.58 19.78 34.69
CA ASN A 268 9.78 18.69 35.24
C ASN A 268 8.87 18.12 34.16
N LEU A 269 8.89 16.79 34.02
CA LEU A 269 8.12 16.07 33.02
C LEU A 269 7.07 15.17 33.67
N LYS A 270 5.92 15.00 33.01
CA LYS A 270 4.86 14.05 33.35
C LYS A 270 4.65 13.08 32.20
N LYS A 271 4.16 11.87 32.49
CA LYS A 271 3.85 10.88 31.45
C LYS A 271 2.73 11.36 30.53
N THR A 272 2.85 11.06 29.24
CA THR A 272 1.78 11.25 28.25
C THR A 272 0.78 10.10 28.33
N ARG A 273 -0.36 10.27 27.63
CA ARG A 273 -1.37 9.23 27.50
C ARG A 273 -0.97 8.25 26.41
N ASP A 274 -1.12 6.96 26.68
CA ASP A 274 -0.73 5.90 25.74
C ASP A 274 -1.82 5.68 24.70
N VAL A 275 -1.58 6.12 23.46
CA VAL A 275 -2.55 6.03 22.35
C VAL A 275 -2.91 4.58 22.03
N LEU A 276 -1.92 3.68 22.00
CA LEU A 276 -2.15 2.26 21.70
C LEU A 276 -3.01 1.60 22.77
N ALA A 277 -2.68 1.83 24.05
CA ALA A 277 -3.47 1.31 25.15
C ALA A 277 -4.89 1.90 25.17
N GLY A 278 -5.03 3.19 24.85
CA GLY A 278 -6.33 3.87 24.74
C GLY A 278 -7.20 3.24 23.65
N VAL A 279 -6.66 3.00 22.45
CA VAL A 279 -7.40 2.33 21.36
C VAL A 279 -7.77 0.90 21.75
N ALA A 280 -6.85 0.17 22.37
CA ALA A 280 -7.08 -1.22 22.77
C ALA A 280 -8.15 -1.40 23.87
N GLN A 281 -8.55 -0.31 24.55
CA GLN A 281 -9.59 -0.29 25.58
C GLN A 281 -10.96 0.17 25.08
N LEU A 282 -11.08 0.57 23.81
CA LEU A 282 -12.36 0.99 23.23
C LEU A 282 -13.37 -0.17 23.20
N ALA A 283 -14.66 0.17 23.35
CA ALA A 283 -15.73 -0.82 23.32
C ALA A 283 -15.82 -1.49 21.95
N LYS A 284 -15.62 -0.72 20.88
CA LYS A 284 -15.49 -1.21 19.51
C LYS A 284 -14.08 -0.95 18.99
N ARG A 285 -13.08 -1.61 19.59
CA ARG A 285 -11.68 -1.43 19.15
C ARG A 285 -11.43 -2.06 17.77
N PRO A 286 -10.67 -1.38 16.88
CA PRO A 286 -10.22 -1.94 15.61
C PRO A 286 -9.15 -3.03 15.82
N PHE A 287 -8.82 -3.76 14.76
CA PHE A 287 -7.62 -4.60 14.74
C PHE A 287 -6.39 -3.70 14.96
N THR A 288 -5.72 -3.88 16.09
CA THR A 288 -4.76 -2.90 16.63
C THR A 288 -3.33 -3.41 16.44
N VAL A 289 -2.55 -2.66 15.66
CA VAL A 289 -1.15 -2.97 15.34
C VAL A 289 -0.25 -1.90 15.96
N GLY A 290 0.67 -2.31 16.83
CA GLY A 290 1.67 -1.41 17.42
C GLY A 290 3.04 -1.53 16.74
N PHE A 291 3.89 -0.53 16.99
CA PHE A 291 5.31 -0.59 16.67
C PHE A 291 6.19 -0.57 17.94
N ALA A 292 7.33 -1.25 17.85
CA ALA A 292 8.39 -1.21 18.85
C ALA A 292 9.74 -1.00 18.16
N ALA A 293 10.60 -0.23 18.82
CA ALA A 293 11.95 0.04 18.38
C ALA A 293 12.85 -0.25 19.58
N GLU A 294 13.65 -1.31 19.50
CA GLU A 294 14.44 -1.79 20.64
C GLU A 294 15.93 -1.84 20.32
N THR A 295 16.73 -1.61 21.36
CA THR A 295 18.21 -1.63 21.28
C THR A 295 18.80 -2.91 21.88
N HIS A 296 18.01 -3.63 22.68
CA HIS A 296 18.39 -4.84 23.43
C HIS A 296 17.15 -5.74 23.57
N ASP A 297 17.32 -7.06 23.46
CA ASP A 297 16.28 -8.09 23.67
C ASP A 297 14.92 -7.83 23.00
N LEU A 298 14.94 -7.63 21.67
CA LEU A 298 13.78 -7.18 20.90
C LEU A 298 12.52 -8.07 21.03
N GLU A 299 12.69 -9.40 21.03
CA GLU A 299 11.56 -10.33 21.10
C GLU A 299 10.82 -10.21 22.42
N GLN A 300 11.53 -10.24 23.56
CA GLN A 300 10.91 -10.17 24.87
C GLN A 300 10.15 -8.86 25.06
N TYR A 301 10.77 -7.71 24.76
CA TYR A 301 10.11 -6.41 24.91
C TYR A 301 8.91 -6.24 23.97
N ALA A 302 9.00 -6.75 22.74
CA ALA A 302 7.88 -6.71 21.80
C ALA A 302 6.68 -7.53 22.34
N GLN A 303 6.92 -8.75 22.81
CA GLN A 303 5.87 -9.60 23.39
C GLN A 303 5.27 -8.98 24.65
N ASP A 304 6.10 -8.47 25.58
CA ASP A 304 5.62 -7.80 26.78
C ASP A 304 4.70 -6.61 26.43
N LYS A 305 5.08 -5.81 25.43
CA LYS A 305 4.29 -4.66 24.96
C LYS A 305 2.98 -5.11 24.29
N LEU A 306 3.01 -6.18 23.50
CA LEU A 306 1.82 -6.81 22.88
C LEU A 306 0.80 -7.20 23.96
N TYR A 307 1.21 -7.94 24.99
CA TYR A 307 0.31 -8.39 26.05
C TYR A 307 -0.15 -7.25 26.96
N LYS A 308 0.79 -6.42 27.43
CA LYS A 308 0.50 -5.32 28.36
C LYS A 308 -0.45 -4.27 27.78
N LYS A 309 -0.33 -3.98 26.49
CA LYS A 309 -1.21 -3.01 25.79
C LYS A 309 -2.40 -3.67 25.10
N ASN A 310 -2.59 -4.98 25.24
CA ASN A 310 -3.68 -5.73 24.62
C ASN A 310 -3.78 -5.53 23.10
N LEU A 311 -2.63 -5.56 22.40
CA LEU A 311 -2.60 -5.40 20.94
C LEU A 311 -2.96 -6.73 20.25
N ASP A 312 -3.35 -6.65 18.99
CA ASP A 312 -3.55 -7.84 18.16
C ASP A 312 -2.24 -8.26 17.50
N MET A 313 -1.40 -7.28 17.17
CA MET A 313 -0.10 -7.50 16.56
C MET A 313 0.88 -6.38 16.92
N ILE A 314 2.18 -6.69 16.93
CA ILE A 314 3.25 -5.71 17.10
C ILE A 314 4.36 -5.96 16.09
N ALA A 315 4.79 -4.92 15.40
CA ALA A 315 5.94 -4.94 14.51
C ALA A 315 7.13 -4.28 15.21
N ALA A 316 8.22 -5.02 15.37
CA ALA A 316 9.40 -4.59 16.09
C ALA A 316 10.62 -4.54 15.16
N ASN A 317 11.44 -3.49 15.28
CA ASN A 317 12.73 -3.40 14.59
C ASN A 317 13.86 -3.07 15.58
N TRP A 318 15.06 -3.58 15.29
CA TRP A 318 16.26 -3.19 16.00
C TRP A 318 16.65 -1.75 15.65
N VAL A 319 17.17 -1.03 16.63
CA VAL A 319 17.73 0.32 16.46
C VAL A 319 19.11 0.35 17.12
N GLY A 320 20.17 0.74 16.40
CA GLY A 320 21.46 1.06 17.02
C GLY A 320 22.65 0.12 16.76
N LYS A 321 22.67 -0.62 15.65
CA LYS A 321 23.92 -1.17 15.08
C LYS A 321 24.08 -0.67 13.64
N ASP A 322 25.24 -0.92 13.02
CA ASP A 322 25.58 -0.63 11.61
C ASP A 322 24.63 -1.28 10.55
N GLN A 323 23.43 -1.70 10.96
CA GLN A 323 22.38 -2.34 10.19
C GLN A 323 21.01 -1.85 10.70
N GLY A 324 20.43 -0.83 10.05
CA GLY A 324 19.03 -0.45 10.26
C GLY A 324 18.74 0.45 11.47
N GLY A 325 17.82 1.39 11.29
CA GLY A 325 17.46 2.41 12.28
C GLY A 325 16.53 3.47 11.70
N PHE A 326 16.10 4.44 12.52
CA PHE A 326 15.11 5.49 12.14
C PHE A 326 15.42 6.21 10.81
N ASP A 327 16.70 6.33 10.45
CA ASP A 327 17.20 6.96 9.22
C ASP A 327 17.71 6.00 8.14
N SER A 328 17.69 4.68 8.36
CA SER A 328 18.04 3.71 7.32
C SER A 328 16.93 3.60 6.27
N GLU A 329 17.31 3.48 4.99
CA GLU A 329 16.40 3.23 3.86
C GLU A 329 15.95 1.76 3.79
N GLN A 330 16.78 0.85 4.31
CA GLN A 330 16.45 -0.57 4.47
C GLN A 330 16.20 -0.94 5.94
N ASN A 331 15.19 -1.76 6.20
CA ASN A 331 14.87 -2.27 7.53
C ASN A 331 14.40 -3.73 7.48
N GLU A 332 14.45 -4.39 8.64
CA GLU A 332 13.83 -5.69 8.89
C GLU A 332 12.74 -5.50 9.96
N LEU A 333 11.64 -6.26 9.88
CA LEU A 333 10.61 -6.27 10.93
C LEU A 333 10.40 -7.67 11.47
N HIS A 334 10.47 -7.81 12.79
CA HIS A 334 10.00 -8.98 13.51
C HIS A 334 8.58 -8.69 13.98
N VAL A 335 7.62 -9.43 13.47
CA VAL A 335 6.20 -9.20 13.73
C VAL A 335 5.67 -10.31 14.62
N PHE A 336 5.06 -9.93 15.74
CA PHE A 336 4.55 -10.84 16.76
C PHE A 336 3.05 -10.64 16.94
N TRP A 337 2.32 -11.74 17.13
CA TRP A 337 0.92 -11.77 17.56
C TRP A 337 0.75 -12.88 18.61
N ARG A 338 -0.44 -12.98 19.21
CA ARG A 338 -0.66 -13.84 20.39
C ARG A 338 -0.35 -15.33 20.17
N THR A 339 -0.42 -15.79 18.93
CA THR A 339 -0.26 -17.21 18.58
C THR A 339 0.94 -17.50 17.69
N GLY A 340 1.79 -16.50 17.40
CA GLY A 340 2.91 -16.71 16.51
C GLY A 340 3.72 -15.45 16.18
N GLN A 341 4.67 -15.64 15.27
CA GLN A 341 5.57 -14.60 14.81
C GLN A 341 5.97 -14.80 13.34
N LYS A 342 6.40 -13.72 12.68
CA LYS A 342 6.93 -13.73 11.31
C LYS A 342 8.01 -12.66 11.16
N ILE A 343 9.10 -13.02 10.49
CA ILE A 343 10.14 -12.07 10.10
C ILE A 343 9.85 -11.58 8.68
N ILE A 344 9.77 -10.26 8.51
CA ILE A 344 9.79 -9.58 7.22
C ILE A 344 11.25 -9.18 6.99
N ALA A 345 11.89 -9.86 6.02
CA ALA A 345 13.31 -9.71 5.72
C ALA A 345 13.70 -8.27 5.34
N MET A 346 15.01 -8.00 5.41
CA MET A 346 15.60 -6.71 5.06
C MET A 346 15.15 -6.24 3.66
N ALA A 347 14.43 -5.13 3.61
CA ALA A 347 13.91 -4.55 2.38
C ALA A 347 13.74 -3.04 2.52
N ASP A 348 13.37 -2.34 1.43
CA ASP A 348 13.00 -0.93 1.55
C ASP A 348 11.66 -0.75 2.29
N LYS A 349 11.44 0.44 2.85
CA LYS A 349 10.23 0.73 3.65
C LYS A 349 8.92 0.51 2.92
N ASN A 350 8.87 0.69 1.59
CA ASN A 350 7.65 0.46 0.82
C ASN A 350 7.38 -1.05 0.69
N GLN A 351 8.40 -1.85 0.41
CA GLN A 351 8.27 -3.31 0.35
C GLN A 351 7.87 -3.90 1.71
N ILE A 352 8.51 -3.45 2.79
CA ILE A 352 8.15 -3.85 4.15
C ILE A 352 6.69 -3.49 4.45
N ALA A 353 6.27 -2.27 4.10
CA ALA A 353 4.90 -1.82 4.30
C ALA A 353 3.89 -2.73 3.57
N LYS A 354 4.19 -3.14 2.34
CA LYS A 354 3.33 -4.05 1.57
C LYS A 354 3.21 -5.42 2.24
N GLN A 355 4.35 -6.02 2.61
CA GLN A 355 4.36 -7.31 3.30
C GLN A 355 3.65 -7.25 4.66
N LEU A 356 3.80 -6.15 5.39
CA LEU A 356 3.11 -5.96 6.67
C LEU A 356 1.60 -5.79 6.48
N ILE A 357 1.13 -5.02 5.49
CA ILE A 357 -0.30 -4.88 5.18
C ILE A 357 -0.92 -6.24 4.83
N GLN A 358 -0.27 -7.05 4.00
CA GLN A 358 -0.74 -8.40 3.71
C GLN A 358 -0.88 -9.23 4.99
N LEU A 359 0.16 -9.24 5.83
CA LEU A 359 0.14 -9.98 7.09
C LEU A 359 -0.98 -9.50 8.03
N ILE A 360 -1.21 -8.18 8.11
CA ILE A 360 -2.33 -7.60 8.87
C ILE A 360 -3.65 -8.17 8.38
N VAL A 361 -3.88 -8.21 7.06
CA VAL A 361 -5.13 -8.74 6.48
C VAL A 361 -5.31 -10.21 6.81
N GLU A 362 -4.26 -11.02 6.63
CA GLU A 362 -4.28 -12.45 6.96
C GLU A 362 -4.68 -12.68 8.42
N ARG A 363 -4.02 -12.00 9.37
CA ARG A 363 -4.29 -12.18 10.80
C ARG A 363 -5.65 -11.61 11.23
N MET A 364 -6.08 -10.50 10.64
CA MET A 364 -7.40 -9.92 10.91
C MET A 364 -8.53 -10.87 10.48
N ASN A 365 -8.41 -11.48 9.30
CA ASN A 365 -9.42 -12.40 8.78
C ASN A 365 -9.52 -13.68 9.62
N GLU A 366 -8.39 -14.27 10.02
CA GLU A 366 -8.39 -15.43 10.93
C GLU A 366 -9.10 -15.12 12.25
N LYS A 367 -8.81 -13.96 12.86
CA LYS A 367 -9.44 -13.53 14.11
C LYS A 367 -10.96 -13.35 14.00
N ASN A 368 -11.46 -12.92 12.84
CA ASN A 368 -12.90 -12.76 12.61
C ASN A 368 -13.62 -14.09 12.34
N THR A 369 -12.88 -15.18 12.12
CA THR A 369 -13.43 -16.51 11.84
C THR A 369 -13.57 -17.35 13.12
N THR A 370 -12.88 -16.95 14.19
CA THR A 370 -12.95 -17.49 15.56
C THR A 370 -13.83 -16.63 16.45
#